data_AF-A0A1B0D7U2-F1
#
_entry.id   AF-A0A1B0D7U2-F1
#
_cell.length_a   1.000
_cell.length_b   1.000
_cell.length_c   1.000
_cell.angle_alpha   90.00
_cell.angle_beta   90.00
_cell.angle_gamma   90.00
#
_symmetry.space_group_name_H-M   'P 1'
#
loop_
_entity.id
_entity.type
_entity.pdbx_description
1 polymer ?
#
loop_
_entity_poly.entity_id
_entity_poly.type
_entity_poly.pdbx_seq_one_letter_code
_entity_poly.pdbx_strand_id
1 'polypeptide(L)'
;MSSLKRLIISPYPDVINFNIPLVVEEIETLRQLEIEAPKAIPVAYAGDAGFMRPKGPDPQTDLRLEMDGILPPKLKTVVLRGRGFKQVANNILNGIQSPLLHLVLQNTSITSLPNNFFKSYGNLRNLTLDFTQNNDNLIKIPNPSTGRVPYLPDQVFLMDLRLGNQQLTCDCGLGWVEYWSRKKRQYMCNSISWSSDVFEIFSTSHPLDPRPTSREICENENGLREAECSNKGSQSLIE
;
A
#
# COMPACT_ATOMS: atom_id res chain seq x y z
N MET A 1 12.11 -4.16 28.23
CA MET A 1 12.49 -3.10 27.27
C MET A 1 11.53 -3.16 26.09
N SER A 2 10.86 -2.06 25.74
CA SER A 2 9.91 -2.02 24.62
C SER A 2 10.66 -1.69 23.33
N SER A 3 10.73 -2.63 22.38
CA SER A 3 11.35 -2.39 21.07
C SER A 3 10.40 -1.62 20.15
N LEU A 4 10.94 -0.67 19.36
CA LEU A 4 10.16 0.14 18.44
C LEU A 4 9.56 -0.72 17.32
N LYS A 5 8.23 -0.75 17.22
CA LYS A 5 7.48 -1.53 16.20
C LYS A 5 6.82 -0.66 15.13
N ARG A 6 6.59 0.62 15.42
CA ARG A 6 5.94 1.57 14.52
C ARG A 6 6.74 2.86 14.52
N LEU A 7 6.99 3.40 13.33
CA LEU A 7 7.63 4.70 13.14
C LEU A 7 6.79 5.53 12.17
N ILE A 8 6.61 6.80 12.51
CA ILE A 8 6.08 7.82 11.61
C ILE A 8 7.25 8.74 11.24
N ILE A 9 7.48 8.96 9.96
CA ILE A 9 8.57 9.79 9.44
C ILE A 9 8.06 10.62 8.25
N SER A 10 8.70 11.74 7.97
CA SER A 10 8.43 12.53 6.76
C SER A 10 9.73 12.64 5.96
N PRO A 11 9.70 12.67 4.61
CA PRO A 11 10.87 13.07 3.86
C PRO A 11 11.20 14.53 4.18
N TYR A 12 12.49 14.84 4.28
CA TYR A 12 12.97 16.19 4.57
C TYR A 12 13.66 16.75 3.33
N PRO A 13 12.97 17.54 2.48
CA PRO A 13 13.50 17.99 1.19
C PRO A 13 14.76 18.86 1.33
N ASP A 14 14.89 19.56 2.47
CA ASP A 14 16.04 20.43 2.77
C ASP A 14 17.26 19.64 3.27
N VAL A 15 17.11 18.35 3.56
CA VAL A 15 18.21 17.47 3.98
C VAL A 15 18.78 16.77 2.75
N ILE A 16 20.00 17.15 2.40
CA ILE A 16 20.74 16.56 1.28
C ILE A 16 20.90 15.05 1.52
N ASN A 17 20.55 14.24 0.52
CA ASN A 17 20.63 12.78 0.55
C ASN A 17 19.83 12.13 1.69
N PHE A 18 18.72 12.74 2.11
CA PHE A 18 17.82 12.09 3.06
C PHE A 18 17.29 10.77 2.49
N ASN A 19 17.43 9.69 3.26
CA ASN A 19 17.05 8.35 2.85
C ASN A 19 16.44 7.60 4.04
N ILE A 20 15.19 7.17 3.88
CA ILE A 20 14.41 6.53 4.93
C ILE A 20 14.98 5.14 5.27
N PRO A 21 15.30 4.25 4.29
CA PRO A 21 15.98 2.99 4.58
C PRO A 21 17.18 3.12 5.51
N LEU A 22 18.10 4.06 5.24
CA LEU A 22 19.27 4.32 6.09
C LEU A 22 18.90 4.77 7.53
N VAL A 23 17.79 5.50 7.70
CA VAL A 23 17.34 5.92 9.03
C VAL A 23 16.77 4.76 9.84
N VAL A 24 16.20 3.75 9.17
CA VAL A 24 15.48 2.64 9.84
C VAL A 24 16.23 1.31 9.82
N GLU A 25 17.39 1.22 9.16
CA GLU A 25 18.09 -0.06 8.90
C GLU A 25 18.40 -0.85 10.17
N GLU A 26 18.77 -0.16 11.26
CA GLU A 26 19.11 -0.80 12.54
C GLU A 26 17.87 -1.18 13.38
N ILE A 27 16.67 -0.79 12.96
CA ILE A 27 15.42 -1.02 13.70
C ILE A 27 14.83 -2.37 13.28
N GLU A 28 15.50 -3.47 13.60
CA GLU A 28 15.11 -4.84 13.19
C GLU A 28 13.69 -5.25 13.62
N THR A 29 13.16 -4.61 14.66
CA THR A 29 11.82 -4.89 15.20
C THR A 29 10.71 -4.10 14.54
N LEU A 30 11.04 -3.17 13.63
CA LEU A 30 10.07 -2.32 12.95
C LEU A 30 9.11 -3.18 12.12
N ARG A 31 7.82 -2.98 12.32
CA ARG A 31 6.73 -3.70 11.63
C ARG A 31 5.88 -2.78 10.79
N GLN A 32 5.82 -1.50 11.15
CA GLN A 32 5.05 -0.50 10.44
C GLN A 32 5.84 0.79 10.26
N LEU A 33 5.89 1.25 9.02
CA LEU A 33 6.48 2.52 8.61
C LEU A 33 5.38 3.38 8.01
N GLU A 34 5.17 4.56 8.59
CA GLU A 34 4.23 5.55 8.08
C GLU A 34 5.02 6.76 7.59
N ILE A 35 4.85 7.09 6.32
CA ILE A 35 5.55 8.16 5.65
C ILE A 35 4.54 9.28 5.42
N GLU A 36 4.68 10.38 6.16
CA GLU A 36 3.85 11.57 6.04
C GLU A 36 4.42 12.51 4.97
N ALA A 37 3.57 13.00 4.08
CA ALA A 37 3.95 13.94 3.04
C ALA A 37 4.62 15.18 3.63
N PRO A 38 5.69 15.70 3.00
CA PRO A 38 6.40 16.86 3.52
C PRO A 38 5.49 18.08 3.52
N LYS A 39 5.56 18.87 4.59
CA LYS A 39 4.77 20.09 4.77
C LYS A 39 5.68 21.30 4.65
N ALA A 40 5.16 22.39 4.08
CA ALA A 40 5.89 23.64 4.03
C ALA A 40 6.19 24.15 5.46
N ILE A 41 7.41 24.68 5.66
CA ILE A 41 7.83 25.22 6.94
C ILE A 41 6.95 26.44 7.27
N PRO A 42 6.25 26.46 8.43
CA PRO A 42 5.51 27.63 8.87
C PRO A 42 6.48 28.76 9.22
N VAL A 43 6.26 29.95 8.68
CA VAL A 43 7.09 31.13 8.96
C VAL A 43 6.21 32.24 9.53
N ALA A 44 6.74 32.95 10.52
CA ALA A 44 6.12 34.15 11.05
C ALA A 44 6.33 35.31 10.08
N TYR A 45 5.25 35.95 9.64
CA TYR A 45 5.33 37.16 8.82
C TYR A 45 5.40 38.38 9.73
N ALA A 46 6.30 39.32 9.43
CA ALA A 46 6.47 40.53 10.22
C ALA A 46 5.16 41.33 10.27
N GLY A 47 4.66 41.58 11.49
CA GLY A 47 3.42 42.35 11.73
C GLY A 47 2.20 41.53 12.15
N ASP A 48 2.25 40.19 12.12
CA ASP A 48 1.12 39.32 12.50
C ASP A 48 1.52 38.48 13.73
N ALA A 49 1.23 39.00 14.93
CA ALA A 49 1.55 38.35 16.20
C ALA A 49 0.62 37.12 16.42
N GLY A 50 0.98 35.98 15.82
CA GLY A 50 0.40 34.68 16.19
C GLY A 50 -0.01 33.78 15.03
N PHE A 51 -0.11 34.28 13.79
CA PHE A 51 -0.45 33.45 12.63
C PHE A 51 0.80 33.04 11.85
N MET A 52 1.40 31.89 12.21
CA MET A 52 2.37 31.23 11.33
C MET A 52 1.66 30.76 10.06
N ARG A 53 2.19 31.13 8.89
CA ARG A 53 1.67 30.65 7.60
C ARG A 53 2.77 29.89 6.85
N PRO A 54 2.43 28.87 6.06
CA PRO A 54 3.43 28.16 5.27
C PRO A 54 4.12 29.11 4.30
N LYS A 55 5.46 29.02 4.21
CA LYS A 55 6.25 29.75 3.22
C LYS A 55 6.25 28.98 1.90
N GLY A 56 5.20 29.17 1.10
CA GLY A 56 5.03 28.53 -0.20
C GLY A 56 4.20 27.26 -0.17
N PRO A 57 4.05 26.57 -1.32
CA PRO A 57 3.34 25.31 -1.40
C PRO A 57 4.08 24.20 -0.64
N ASP A 58 3.35 23.16 -0.23
CA ASP A 58 3.97 21.96 0.33
C ASP A 58 5.00 21.39 -0.66
N PRO A 59 6.19 20.98 -0.17
CA PRO A 59 7.18 20.32 -1.01
C PRO A 59 6.58 19.07 -1.68
N GLN A 60 7.05 18.78 -2.88
CA GLN A 60 6.61 17.60 -3.62
C GLN A 60 7.74 16.58 -3.67
N THR A 61 7.39 15.32 -3.47
CA THR A 61 8.28 14.18 -3.61
C THR A 61 7.48 12.98 -4.11
N ASP A 62 8.14 12.13 -4.90
CA ASP A 62 7.63 10.83 -5.32
C ASP A 62 8.32 9.68 -4.58
N LEU A 63 9.14 10.00 -3.57
CA LEU A 63 9.92 9.10 -2.73
C LEU A 63 11.00 8.28 -3.48
N ARG A 64 11.30 8.61 -4.74
CA ARG A 64 12.20 7.79 -5.57
C ARG A 64 13.60 7.62 -4.96
N LEU A 65 14.16 8.69 -4.39
CA LEU A 65 15.49 8.68 -3.79
C LEU A 65 15.44 8.37 -2.30
N GLU A 66 14.38 8.83 -1.64
CA GLU A 66 14.17 8.68 -0.20
C GLU A 66 13.86 7.25 0.21
N MET A 67 13.42 6.40 -0.72
CA MET A 67 13.10 4.98 -0.49
C MET A 67 14.06 4.01 -1.17
N ASP A 68 15.20 4.50 -1.67
CA ASP A 68 16.21 3.65 -2.29
C ASP A 68 17.07 2.96 -1.22
N GLY A 69 17.05 1.63 -1.16
CA GLY A 69 17.79 0.86 -0.15
C GLY A 69 16.98 -0.27 0.45
N ILE A 70 17.55 -0.93 1.47
CA ILE A 70 16.96 -2.11 2.11
C ILE A 70 16.17 -1.69 3.35
N LEU A 71 14.91 -2.14 3.46
CA LEU A 71 14.06 -1.87 4.61
C LEU A 71 14.12 -3.01 5.64
N PRO A 72 13.80 -2.78 6.93
CA PRO A 72 13.89 -3.79 7.97
C PRO A 72 13.12 -5.09 7.64
N PRO A 73 13.67 -6.28 7.98
CA PRO A 73 13.12 -7.56 7.54
C PRO A 73 11.73 -7.88 8.11
N LYS A 74 11.37 -7.27 9.25
CA LYS A 74 10.06 -7.45 9.90
C LYS A 74 9.03 -6.41 9.47
N LEU A 75 9.37 -5.48 8.58
CA LEU A 75 8.46 -4.46 8.08
C LEU A 75 7.37 -5.12 7.24
N LYS A 76 6.12 -5.00 7.69
CA LYS A 76 4.95 -5.60 7.04
C LYS A 76 3.93 -4.57 6.56
N THR A 77 3.97 -3.36 7.10
CA THR A 77 3.01 -2.30 6.74
C THR A 77 3.73 -1.03 6.35
N VAL A 78 3.40 -0.51 5.18
CA VAL A 78 3.84 0.81 4.71
C VAL A 78 2.60 1.67 4.50
N VAL A 79 2.57 2.84 5.14
CA VAL A 79 1.47 3.81 4.99
C VAL A 79 2.04 5.07 4.34
N LEU A 80 1.48 5.49 3.20
CA LEU A 80 1.76 6.81 2.63
C LEU A 80 0.62 7.75 2.99
N ARG A 81 0.91 8.81 3.72
CA ARG A 81 -0.09 9.70 4.29
C ARG A 81 0.08 11.14 3.86
N GLY A 82 -1.01 11.79 3.43
CA GLY A 82 -1.07 13.24 3.25
C GLY A 82 -1.07 13.71 1.80
N ARG A 83 -1.67 14.89 1.60
CA ARG A 83 -2.02 15.43 0.27
C ARG A 83 -0.82 15.93 -0.55
N GLY A 84 0.36 16.05 0.05
CA GLY A 84 1.59 16.39 -0.68
C GLY A 84 2.03 15.29 -1.67
N PHE A 85 1.62 14.03 -1.45
CA PHE A 85 1.83 12.97 -2.43
C PHE A 85 0.86 13.10 -3.60
N LYS A 86 1.35 13.62 -4.72
CA LYS A 86 0.62 13.70 -6.01
C LYS A 86 0.95 12.54 -6.94
N GLN A 87 2.10 11.93 -6.75
CA GLN A 87 2.63 10.80 -7.49
C GLN A 87 3.52 9.99 -6.57
N VAL A 88 3.88 8.78 -6.99
CA VAL A 88 4.81 7.90 -6.29
C VAL A 88 5.67 7.18 -7.32
N ALA A 89 6.95 6.98 -7.00
CA ALA A 89 7.87 6.29 -7.88
C ALA A 89 7.65 4.77 -7.85
N ASN A 90 8.09 4.07 -8.90
CA ASN A 90 7.89 2.63 -9.04
C ASN A 90 8.84 1.78 -8.19
N ASN A 91 9.87 2.38 -7.62
CA ASN A 91 10.91 1.69 -6.86
C ASN A 91 10.72 1.76 -5.34
N ILE A 92 9.69 2.46 -4.84
CA ILE A 92 9.54 2.75 -3.40
C ILE A 92 9.33 1.50 -2.52
N LEU A 93 9.00 0.36 -3.14
CA LEU A 93 8.80 -0.92 -2.47
C LEU A 93 9.92 -1.93 -2.77
N ASN A 94 10.95 -1.56 -3.54
CA ASN A 94 12.04 -2.47 -3.91
C ASN A 94 12.86 -2.94 -2.69
N GLY A 95 12.94 -2.11 -1.65
CA GLY A 95 13.62 -2.42 -0.40
C GLY A 95 12.90 -3.40 0.52
N ILE A 96 11.66 -3.80 0.21
CA ILE A 96 10.85 -4.65 1.07
C ILE A 96 11.42 -6.08 1.10
N GLN A 97 11.80 -6.51 2.29
CA GLN A 97 12.33 -7.85 2.53
C GLN A 97 11.26 -8.86 2.98
N SER A 98 10.18 -8.39 3.59
CA SER A 98 9.09 -9.25 4.08
C SER A 98 8.33 -9.89 2.92
N PRO A 99 7.97 -11.18 3.01
CA PRO A 99 7.12 -11.82 2.01
C PRO A 99 5.66 -11.35 2.07
N LEU A 100 5.31 -10.58 3.10
CA LEU A 100 3.98 -10.01 3.32
C LEU A 100 4.09 -8.48 3.37
N LEU A 101 3.26 -7.78 2.60
CA LEU A 101 3.16 -6.32 2.65
C LEU A 101 1.70 -5.87 2.66
N HIS A 102 1.38 -4.95 3.57
CA HIS A 102 0.17 -4.17 3.58
C HIS A 102 0.52 -2.73 3.21
N LEU A 103 0.17 -2.30 2.00
CA LEU A 103 0.34 -0.93 1.55
C LEU A 103 -0.97 -0.16 1.75
N VAL A 104 -0.88 0.95 2.48
CA VAL A 104 -2.01 1.84 2.75
C VAL A 104 -1.73 3.20 2.14
N LEU A 105 -2.70 3.74 1.39
CA LEU A 105 -2.71 5.17 1.04
C LEU A 105 -3.74 5.87 1.91
N GLN A 106 -3.37 6.99 2.50
CA GLN A 106 -4.24 7.75 3.40
C GLN A 106 -4.20 9.24 3.12
N ASN A 107 -5.33 9.84 2.76
CA ASN A 107 -5.48 11.27 2.49
C ASN A 107 -4.45 11.77 1.47
N THR A 108 -4.17 10.98 0.43
CA THR A 108 -3.20 11.33 -0.61
C THR A 108 -3.87 12.07 -1.76
N SER A 109 -3.08 12.73 -2.61
CA SER A 109 -3.53 13.32 -3.87
C SER A 109 -3.00 12.56 -5.09
N ILE A 110 -2.65 11.28 -4.91
CA ILE A 110 -2.15 10.41 -5.96
C ILE A 110 -3.31 10.11 -6.92
N THR A 111 -3.08 10.35 -8.21
CA THR A 111 -4.08 10.11 -9.26
C THR A 111 -4.00 8.72 -9.86
N SER A 112 -2.79 8.19 -9.99
CA SER A 112 -2.53 6.85 -10.52
C SER A 112 -1.22 6.29 -9.98
N LEU A 113 -1.18 4.98 -9.74
CA LEU A 113 0.08 4.28 -9.48
C LEU A 113 0.81 3.96 -10.81
N PRO A 114 2.15 4.02 -10.87
CA PRO A 114 2.90 3.71 -12.09
C PRO A 114 2.64 2.29 -12.62
N ASN A 115 2.66 2.07 -13.93
CA ASN A 115 2.39 0.75 -14.55
C ASN A 115 3.35 -0.37 -14.10
N ASN A 116 4.60 -0.01 -13.82
CA ASN A 116 5.60 -0.94 -13.29
C ASN A 116 5.65 -0.92 -11.76
N PHE A 117 4.58 -0.37 -11.16
CA PHE A 117 4.15 -0.43 -9.76
C PHE A 117 4.75 -1.66 -9.13
N PHE A 118 4.13 -2.77 -9.52
CA PHE A 118 4.27 -4.04 -8.84
C PHE A 118 5.29 -5.02 -9.44
N LYS A 119 6.21 -4.55 -10.29
CA LYS A 119 7.05 -5.44 -11.12
C LYS A 119 8.43 -5.80 -10.55
N SER A 120 8.80 -5.37 -9.34
CA SER A 120 10.20 -5.47 -8.87
C SER A 120 10.37 -5.69 -7.36
N TYR A 121 9.68 -6.66 -6.78
CA TYR A 121 9.70 -6.88 -5.33
C TYR A 121 10.26 -8.25 -4.96
N GLY A 122 11.58 -8.33 -4.76
CA GLY A 122 12.33 -9.57 -4.57
C GLY A 122 11.59 -10.65 -3.77
N ASN A 123 11.49 -10.49 -2.45
CA ASN A 123 10.91 -11.52 -1.59
C ASN A 123 9.38 -11.44 -1.42
N LEU A 124 8.72 -10.43 -2.00
CA LEU A 124 7.30 -10.17 -1.75
C LEU A 124 6.43 -11.23 -2.43
N ARG A 125 5.58 -11.90 -1.64
CA ARG A 125 4.67 -12.95 -2.14
C ARG A 125 3.21 -12.56 -2.01
N ASN A 126 2.88 -11.87 -0.92
CA ASN A 126 1.51 -11.55 -0.55
C ASN A 126 1.37 -10.06 -0.31
N LEU A 127 0.46 -9.44 -1.05
CA LEU A 127 0.22 -8.01 -1.00
C LEU A 127 -1.23 -7.73 -0.58
N THR A 128 -1.42 -6.80 0.34
CA THR A 128 -2.72 -6.19 0.63
C THR A 128 -2.66 -4.72 0.26
N LEU A 129 -3.66 -4.24 -0.47
CA LEU A 129 -3.81 -2.83 -0.84
C LEU A 129 -5.02 -2.24 -0.12
N ASP A 130 -4.81 -1.14 0.60
CA ASP A 130 -5.88 -0.40 1.28
C ASP A 130 -5.87 1.07 0.87
N PHE A 131 -6.90 1.45 0.11
CA PHE A 131 -7.10 2.80 -0.43
C PHE A 131 -8.39 3.45 0.10
N THR A 132 -9.00 2.88 1.13
CA THR A 132 -10.29 3.32 1.71
C THR A 132 -10.23 4.69 2.40
N GLN A 133 -9.03 5.18 2.73
CA GLN A 133 -8.87 6.32 3.62
C GLN A 133 -8.68 7.64 2.86
N ASN A 134 -9.76 8.18 2.28
CA ASN A 134 -9.82 9.51 1.64
C ASN A 134 -8.79 9.72 0.52
N ASN A 135 -8.79 8.86 -0.51
CA ASN A 135 -7.91 9.01 -1.67
C ASN A 135 -8.70 9.38 -2.94
N ASP A 136 -9.55 10.40 -2.86
CA ASP A 136 -10.59 10.72 -3.86
C ASP A 136 -10.06 10.96 -5.28
N ASN A 137 -8.78 11.28 -5.43
CA ASN A 137 -8.13 11.53 -6.72
C ASN A 137 -7.66 10.24 -7.41
N LEU A 138 -7.60 9.11 -6.72
CA LEU A 138 -7.07 7.87 -7.25
C LEU A 138 -8.05 7.24 -8.23
N ILE A 139 -7.74 7.29 -9.52
CA ILE A 139 -8.63 6.82 -10.59
C ILE A 139 -8.11 5.56 -11.29
N LYS A 140 -6.82 5.23 -11.15
CA LYS A 140 -6.17 4.10 -11.86
C LYS A 140 -5.20 3.32 -10.99
N ILE A 141 -5.39 1.99 -10.97
CA ILE A 141 -4.57 1.04 -10.21
C ILE A 141 -4.10 -0.07 -11.19
N PRO A 142 -2.80 -0.21 -11.45
CA PRO A 142 -2.27 -1.25 -12.31
C PRO A 142 -2.37 -2.61 -11.61
N ASN A 143 -2.43 -3.69 -12.40
CA ASN A 143 -2.53 -5.05 -11.86
C ASN A 143 -1.35 -5.37 -10.92
N PRO A 144 -1.61 -5.63 -9.62
CA PRO A 144 -0.56 -5.97 -8.67
C PRO A 144 -0.17 -7.44 -8.68
N SER A 145 -0.99 -8.32 -9.25
CA SER A 145 -0.75 -9.76 -9.23
C SER A 145 0.14 -10.16 -10.40
N THR A 146 1.34 -10.65 -10.08
CA THR A 146 2.23 -11.33 -11.04
C THR A 146 2.10 -12.84 -10.96
N GLY A 147 1.56 -13.37 -9.86
CA GLY A 147 1.31 -14.80 -9.65
C GLY A 147 -0.10 -15.27 -10.00
N ARG A 148 -0.23 -16.57 -10.28
CA ARG A 148 -1.53 -17.22 -10.56
C ARG A 148 -2.21 -17.79 -9.32
N VAL A 149 -1.43 -18.09 -8.27
CA VAL A 149 -1.87 -18.67 -6.99
C VAL A 149 -1.08 -18.00 -5.85
N PRO A 150 -1.60 -17.97 -4.61
CA PRO A 150 -0.91 -17.34 -3.49
C PRO A 150 0.35 -18.10 -3.05
N TYR A 151 1.24 -17.41 -2.33
CA TYR A 151 2.44 -17.96 -1.68
C TYR A 151 3.57 -18.47 -2.59
N LEU A 152 3.47 -18.33 -3.92
CA LEU A 152 4.54 -18.72 -4.82
C LEU A 152 5.80 -17.86 -4.60
N PRO A 153 7.00 -18.45 -4.63
CA PRO A 153 8.26 -17.70 -4.69
C PRO A 153 8.30 -16.80 -5.93
N ASP A 154 8.92 -15.63 -5.80
CA ASP A 154 9.15 -14.65 -6.88
C ASP A 154 7.89 -14.17 -7.60
N GLN A 155 6.71 -14.42 -7.03
CA GLN A 155 5.42 -14.04 -7.57
C GLN A 155 4.57 -13.36 -6.51
N VAL A 156 3.98 -12.23 -6.87
CA VAL A 156 3.10 -11.47 -6.01
C VAL A 156 1.67 -11.90 -6.27
N PHE A 157 0.98 -12.31 -5.21
CA PHE A 157 -0.46 -12.52 -5.18
C PHE A 157 -1.11 -11.44 -4.32
N LEU A 158 -2.13 -10.77 -4.87
CA LEU A 158 -2.94 -9.83 -4.11
C LEU A 158 -3.86 -10.61 -3.17
N MET A 159 -3.63 -10.50 -1.86
CA MET A 159 -4.44 -11.18 -0.85
C MET A 159 -5.76 -10.45 -0.62
N ASP A 160 -5.71 -9.12 -0.57
CA ASP A 160 -6.87 -8.28 -0.31
C ASP A 160 -6.75 -6.92 -0.99
N LEU A 161 -7.88 -6.39 -1.44
CA LEU A 161 -8.00 -5.11 -2.13
C LEU A 161 -9.16 -4.35 -1.53
N ARG A 162 -8.86 -3.23 -0.86
CA ARG A 162 -9.85 -2.39 -0.20
C ARG A 162 -9.91 -1.06 -0.90
N LEU A 163 -10.98 -0.86 -1.66
CA LEU A 163 -11.20 0.36 -2.41
C LEU A 163 -12.12 1.29 -1.61
N GLY A 164 -13.21 0.78 -1.05
CA GLY A 164 -14.24 1.64 -0.44
C GLY A 164 -14.94 2.45 -1.53
N ASN A 165 -15.32 3.70 -1.22
CA ASN A 165 -16.08 4.60 -2.10
C ASN A 165 -15.27 5.25 -3.25
N GLN A 166 -14.27 4.55 -3.78
CA GLN A 166 -13.38 5.08 -4.82
C GLN A 166 -14.08 5.23 -6.17
N GLN A 167 -13.76 6.33 -6.89
CA GLN A 167 -14.31 6.65 -8.21
C GLN A 167 -13.28 6.36 -9.30
N LEU A 168 -13.21 5.11 -9.75
CA LEU A 168 -12.18 4.65 -10.68
C LEU A 168 -12.55 4.91 -12.15
N THR A 169 -11.54 4.89 -13.03
CA THR A 169 -11.74 4.81 -14.49
C THR A 169 -11.75 3.35 -14.92
N CYS A 170 -12.93 2.82 -15.25
CA CYS A 170 -13.13 1.44 -15.64
C CYS A 170 -12.91 1.25 -17.14
N ASP A 171 -11.66 0.97 -17.51
CA ASP A 171 -11.23 0.57 -18.84
C ASP A 171 -10.60 -0.84 -18.84
N CYS A 172 -9.97 -1.25 -19.94
CA CYS A 172 -9.29 -2.55 -20.01
C CYS A 172 -8.16 -2.70 -18.98
N GLY A 173 -7.65 -1.60 -18.43
CA GLY A 173 -6.63 -1.57 -17.39
C GLY A 173 -7.11 -2.00 -16.01
N LEU A 174 -8.43 -2.04 -15.76
CA LEU A 174 -9.03 -2.54 -14.51
C LEU A 174 -9.67 -3.93 -14.63
N GLY A 175 -9.65 -4.56 -15.81
CA GLY A 175 -10.21 -5.90 -16.01
C GLY A 175 -9.58 -6.99 -15.14
N TRP A 176 -8.39 -6.73 -14.57
CA TRP A 176 -7.74 -7.63 -13.62
C TRP A 176 -8.50 -7.76 -12.30
N VAL A 177 -9.29 -6.76 -11.87
CA VAL A 177 -10.00 -6.79 -10.58
C VAL A 177 -11.00 -7.93 -10.54
N GLU A 178 -11.79 -8.08 -11.60
CA GLU A 178 -12.77 -9.16 -11.72
C GLU A 178 -12.09 -10.53 -11.80
N TYR A 179 -11.02 -10.65 -12.59
CA TYR A 179 -10.21 -11.87 -12.67
C TYR A 179 -9.66 -12.26 -11.30
N TRP A 180 -9.11 -11.29 -10.58
CA TRP A 180 -8.55 -11.48 -9.25
C TRP A 180 -9.62 -11.89 -8.23
N SER A 181 -10.81 -11.24 -8.17
CA SER A 181 -11.89 -11.62 -7.26
C SER A 181 -12.28 -13.10 -7.45
N ARG A 182 -12.40 -13.56 -8.70
CA ARG A 182 -12.68 -14.98 -9.01
C ARG A 182 -11.57 -15.90 -8.47
N LYS A 183 -10.30 -15.52 -8.61
CA LYS A 183 -9.16 -16.28 -8.09
C LYS A 183 -9.08 -16.27 -6.57
N LYS A 184 -9.35 -15.13 -5.91
CA LYS A 184 -9.47 -15.02 -4.46
C LYS A 184 -10.52 -16.02 -3.96
N ARG A 185 -11.71 -16.04 -4.57
CA ARG A 185 -12.76 -17.03 -4.25
C ARG A 185 -12.30 -18.47 -4.47
N GLN A 186 -11.66 -18.76 -5.59
CA GLN A 186 -11.16 -20.10 -5.90
C GLN A 186 -10.18 -20.62 -4.84
N TYR A 187 -9.20 -19.82 -4.42
CA TYR A 187 -8.09 -20.29 -3.58
C TYR A 187 -8.24 -20.00 -2.09
N MET A 188 -9.06 -19.02 -1.71
CA MET A 188 -9.21 -18.59 -0.31
C MET A 188 -10.59 -18.88 0.29
N CYS A 189 -11.62 -19.11 -0.55
CA CYS A 189 -13.00 -19.32 -0.09
C CYS A 189 -13.50 -20.76 -0.18
N ASN A 190 -12.98 -21.56 -1.11
CA ASN A 190 -13.36 -22.97 -1.18
C ASN A 190 -12.60 -23.78 -0.11
N SER A 191 -13.34 -24.35 0.82
CA SER A 191 -12.86 -25.10 2.00
C SER A 191 -12.23 -26.47 1.69
N ILE A 192 -11.86 -26.80 0.45
CA ILE A 192 -11.45 -28.17 0.08
C ILE A 192 -10.13 -28.22 -0.71
N SER A 193 -9.13 -28.80 -0.04
CA SER A 193 -7.98 -29.62 -0.51
C SER A 193 -6.72 -28.99 -1.11
N TRP A 194 -6.71 -27.75 -1.61
CA TRP A 194 -5.44 -27.13 -2.06
C TRP A 194 -4.82 -26.21 -1.02
N SER A 195 -5.62 -25.69 -0.08
CA SER A 195 -5.18 -24.72 0.91
C SER A 195 -4.53 -25.36 2.11
N SER A 196 -5.08 -26.38 2.78
CA SER A 196 -4.48 -26.84 4.05
C SER A 196 -2.99 -27.21 3.92
N ASP A 197 -2.61 -28.11 3.01
CA ASP A 197 -1.21 -28.57 2.94
C ASP A 197 -0.26 -27.52 2.35
N VAL A 198 -0.66 -26.79 1.29
CA VAL A 198 0.18 -25.75 0.66
C VAL A 198 0.26 -24.49 1.53
N PHE A 199 -0.84 -24.09 2.15
CA PHE A 199 -0.87 -22.99 3.11
C PHE A 199 -0.03 -23.34 4.34
N GLU A 200 -0.09 -24.57 4.88
CA GLU A 200 0.79 -24.97 6.00
C GLU A 200 2.28 -24.99 5.61
N ILE A 201 2.61 -25.37 4.36
CA ILE A 201 3.99 -25.40 3.87
C ILE A 201 4.57 -23.99 3.62
N PHE A 202 3.76 -23.04 3.14
CA PHE A 202 4.26 -21.72 2.71
C PHE A 202 3.78 -20.53 3.56
N SER A 203 2.86 -20.73 4.51
CA SER A 203 2.51 -19.70 5.50
C SER A 203 3.57 -19.64 6.58
N THR A 204 4.43 -18.63 6.52
CA THR A 204 5.32 -18.27 7.62
C THR A 204 4.57 -17.60 8.78
N SER A 205 3.28 -17.92 8.98
CA SER A 205 2.50 -17.35 10.07
C SER A 205 3.00 -17.94 11.38
N HIS A 206 3.42 -17.04 12.28
CA HIS A 206 3.74 -17.38 13.65
C HIS A 206 2.52 -18.03 14.31
N PRO A 207 2.65 -19.07 15.16
CA PRO A 207 1.53 -19.79 15.79
C PRO A 207 0.55 -18.95 16.64
N LEU A 208 0.79 -17.65 16.79
CA LEU A 208 0.09 -16.75 17.72
C LEU A 208 -0.78 -15.69 17.03
N ASP A 209 -0.78 -15.59 15.70
CA ASP A 209 -1.71 -14.69 15.00
C ASP A 209 -3.05 -15.44 14.78
N PRO A 210 -4.21 -14.90 15.21
CA PRO A 210 -5.50 -15.54 14.97
C PRO A 210 -5.70 -15.74 13.47
N ARG A 211 -5.84 -16.99 13.02
CA ARG A 211 -6.13 -17.33 11.61
C ARG A 211 -7.52 -16.78 11.29
N PRO A 212 -7.69 -15.83 10.34
CA PRO A 212 -9.01 -15.42 9.90
C PRO A 212 -9.72 -16.62 9.31
N THR A 213 -11.00 -16.79 9.65
CA THR A 213 -11.79 -17.92 9.14
C THR A 213 -11.95 -17.78 7.62
N SER A 214 -12.03 -18.90 6.90
CA SER A 214 -12.32 -18.91 5.45
C SER A 214 -13.58 -18.09 5.10
N ARG A 215 -14.51 -17.95 6.05
CA ARG A 215 -15.71 -17.13 5.92
C ARG A 215 -15.42 -15.62 5.94
N GLU A 216 -14.59 -15.14 6.86
CA GLU A 216 -14.22 -13.72 6.97
C GLU A 216 -13.41 -13.21 5.77
N ILE A 217 -12.59 -14.07 5.16
CA ILE A 217 -11.81 -13.73 3.97
C ILE A 217 -12.71 -13.48 2.74
N CYS A 218 -13.92 -14.04 2.76
CA CYS A 218 -14.81 -14.18 1.61
C CYS A 218 -16.08 -13.35 1.70
N GLU A 219 -16.56 -13.05 2.90
CA GLU A 219 -17.73 -12.19 3.11
C GLU A 219 -17.40 -10.69 3.01
N ASN A 220 -16.12 -10.30 2.93
CA ASN A 220 -15.69 -8.90 2.92
C ASN A 220 -15.45 -8.31 1.51
N GLU A 221 -16.15 -8.80 0.48
CA GLU A 221 -16.16 -8.16 -0.86
C GLU A 221 -16.99 -6.86 -0.91
N ASN A 222 -17.67 -6.50 0.19
CA ASN A 222 -18.49 -5.27 0.28
C ASN A 222 -17.71 -4.02 -0.12
N GLY A 223 -16.44 -3.91 0.31
CA GLY A 223 -15.58 -2.78 -0.05
C GLY A 223 -15.16 -2.69 -1.53
N LEU A 224 -15.39 -3.74 -2.33
CA LEU A 224 -15.22 -3.69 -3.79
C LEU A 224 -16.52 -3.25 -4.49
N ARG A 225 -17.68 -3.57 -3.91
CA ARG A 225 -19.01 -3.16 -4.40
C ARG A 225 -19.31 -1.69 -4.14
N GLU A 226 -18.64 -1.10 -3.16
CA GLU A 226 -18.69 0.34 -2.87
C GLU A 226 -17.89 1.18 -3.88
N ALA A 227 -16.96 0.57 -4.62
CA ALA A 227 -16.18 1.29 -5.62
C ALA A 227 -16.97 1.43 -6.92
N GLU A 228 -16.88 2.59 -7.54
CA GLU A 228 -17.68 2.96 -8.71
C GLU A 228 -16.83 3.34 -9.92
N CYS A 229 -17.43 3.24 -11.10
CA CYS A 229 -16.85 3.60 -12.38
C CYS A 229 -17.30 4.99 -12.81
N SER A 230 -16.45 5.99 -12.63
CA SER A 230 -16.69 7.39 -13.02
C SER A 230 -17.02 7.55 -14.51
N ASN A 231 -16.40 6.75 -15.38
CA ASN A 231 -16.63 6.76 -16.83
C ASN A 231 -17.81 5.88 -17.29
N LYS A 232 -18.53 5.23 -16.36
CA LYS A 232 -19.71 4.40 -16.64
C LYS A 232 -20.94 4.87 -15.84
N GLY A 233 -21.02 6.16 -15.53
CA GLY A 233 -22.17 6.72 -14.81
C GLY A 233 -22.31 6.19 -13.38
N SER A 234 -21.19 6.06 -12.64
CA SER A 234 -21.18 5.62 -11.24
C SER A 234 -21.74 4.21 -11.00
N GLN A 235 -21.61 3.32 -11.99
CA GLN A 235 -21.90 1.91 -11.80
C GLN A 235 -20.85 1.26 -10.88
N SER A 236 -21.28 0.29 -10.08
CA SER A 236 -20.38 -0.54 -9.26
C SER A 236 -19.27 -1.16 -10.12
N LEU A 237 -18.05 -1.20 -9.58
CA LEU A 237 -16.87 -1.78 -10.22
C LEU A 237 -17.05 -3.27 -10.54
N ILE A 238 -17.75 -3.98 -9.65
CA ILE A 238 -18.09 -5.40 -9.80
C ILE A 238 -19.61 -5.59 -9.66
N GLU A 239 -20.16 -6.53 -10.43
CA GLU A 239 -21.59 -6.88 -10.42
C GLU A 239 -22.00 -7.71 -9.19
#